data_AF-A0A534RBS4-F1
#
_entry.id   AF-A0A534RBS4-F1
#
_cell.length_a   1.000
_cell.length_b   1.000
_cell.length_c   1.000
_cell.angle_alpha   90.00
_cell.angle_beta   90.00
_cell.angle_gamma   90.00
#
_symmetry.space_group_name_H-M   'P 1'
#
loop_
_entity.id
_entity.type
_entity.pdbx_description
1 polymer ?
#
loop_
_entity_poly.entity_id
_entity_poly.type
_entity_poly.pdbx_seq_one_letter_code
_entity_poly.pdbx_strand_id
1 'polypeptide(L)'
;MTIQSGGSLSALPAGMNRLVYRNPAKPPLVSTRSIAPPNTQMQDSTLPACRGPVVPVCGDGILEGNEDCDDGNTKDCDGCSHTCKIEVCGNGRKECNEECDDGNVVDGDGCDSNCTLPRCGNGIVDPGEACDDGNTDPNDECDANCQVTGCGDGRIDRPGEECDDGAANGTSGDSCDAVCLLVRCGNNVLELDAGEECDDGNLTDCDGCSHTCRIERCGDGIPECGEACDLGPANGTPGSGCNTSCQRCSLGSGADCPCAEDLDCHPLGRCAGLACEGGLCVLVPVPVCDDGDACTSDFCDALLGCQHSNNTAACDDGNACTTRDTCSGGRCVGGPPRDCDDGDLCTDDTCDAVSGCANQPKTGFAAVTCRLNTIDLALQQSQNGDATPKVRQKLGKLLATLRNQLGQAEAAQGNTKRTTKLLRASGKSLKKLTALIATAAKKDQIASSLAGQLTSAAAGANTAIDTVRASLTP
;
A
#
# COMPACT_ATOMS: atom_id res chain seq x y z
N MET A 1 28.38 -99.76 -0.81
CA MET A 1 26.99 -99.42 -0.42
C MET A 1 26.76 -99.85 1.01
N THR A 2 26.34 -98.93 1.86
CA THR A 2 25.64 -99.21 3.12
C THR A 2 24.19 -98.81 2.90
N ILE A 3 23.26 -99.76 3.08
CA ILE A 3 21.82 -99.49 3.12
C ILE A 3 21.48 -99.23 4.59
N GLN A 4 20.98 -98.03 4.92
CA GLN A 4 20.29 -97.82 6.19
C GLN A 4 18.79 -98.04 6.01
N SER A 5 18.24 -98.79 6.95
CA SER A 5 16.85 -99.21 7.05
C SER A 5 15.93 -98.02 7.28
N GLY A 6 15.23 -97.56 6.23
CA GLY A 6 14.24 -96.49 6.37
C GLY A 6 13.84 -95.77 5.08
N GLY A 7 13.63 -96.50 3.98
CA GLY A 7 12.71 -96.12 2.89
C GLY A 7 12.56 -94.66 2.45
N SER A 8 13.64 -93.87 2.35
CA SER A 8 13.61 -92.54 1.72
C SER A 8 14.76 -92.42 0.72
N LEU A 9 14.44 -92.17 -0.55
CA LEU A 9 15.41 -92.04 -1.65
C LEU A 9 15.76 -90.57 -1.83
N SER A 10 16.86 -90.14 -1.21
CA SER A 10 17.54 -88.88 -1.54
C SER A 10 18.76 -89.18 -2.40
N ALA A 11 18.94 -88.38 -3.46
CA ALA A 11 19.97 -88.53 -4.47
C ALA A 11 21.39 -88.54 -3.87
N LEU A 12 22.21 -89.52 -4.28
CA LEU A 12 23.62 -89.59 -3.92
C LEU A 12 24.46 -88.82 -4.95
N PRO A 13 25.45 -88.02 -4.52
CA PRO A 13 26.37 -87.28 -5.38
C PRO A 13 27.35 -88.19 -6.15
N ALA A 14 27.90 -87.62 -7.23
CA ALA A 14 28.74 -88.24 -8.24
C ALA A 14 30.02 -88.88 -7.68
N GLY A 15 30.45 -90.00 -8.30
CA GLY A 15 31.78 -90.60 -8.06
C GLY A 15 31.83 -92.09 -7.71
N MET A 16 30.74 -92.86 -7.82
CA MET A 16 30.78 -94.32 -7.59
C MET A 16 30.20 -95.13 -8.74
N ASN A 17 31.05 -96.00 -9.31
CA ASN A 17 30.71 -96.91 -10.39
C ASN A 17 29.58 -97.89 -10.03
N ARG A 18 28.53 -97.92 -10.85
CA ARG A 18 27.42 -98.87 -10.73
C ARG A 18 27.73 -100.14 -11.53
N LEU A 19 28.01 -101.24 -10.84
CA LEU A 19 28.08 -102.55 -11.48
C LEU A 19 26.67 -103.05 -11.80
N VAL A 20 26.37 -103.23 -13.08
CA VAL A 20 25.13 -103.84 -13.58
C VAL A 20 25.46 -105.25 -14.05
N TYR A 21 24.90 -106.27 -13.42
CA TYR A 21 25.02 -107.65 -13.90
C TYR A 21 24.11 -107.85 -15.11
N ARG A 22 24.62 -108.51 -16.16
CA ARG A 22 23.90 -108.75 -17.44
C ARG A 22 22.58 -109.53 -17.31
N ASN A 23 22.29 -110.19 -16.18
CA ASN A 23 21.01 -110.85 -15.94
C ASN A 23 20.61 -110.83 -14.44
N PRO A 24 19.57 -110.07 -14.04
CA PRO A 24 19.13 -109.96 -12.64
C PRO A 24 18.52 -111.25 -12.06
N ALA A 25 18.19 -112.25 -12.88
CA ALA A 25 17.44 -113.44 -12.45
C ALA A 25 18.32 -114.65 -12.07
N LYS A 26 19.66 -114.57 -12.19
CA LYS A 26 20.60 -115.63 -11.77
C LYS A 26 21.90 -115.04 -11.20
N PRO A 27 21.94 -114.68 -9.90
CA PRO A 27 23.19 -114.37 -9.24
C PRO A 27 24.00 -115.67 -8.98
N PRO A 28 25.32 -115.70 -9.24
CA PRO A 28 26.15 -116.85 -8.88
C PRO A 28 26.26 -116.99 -7.36
N LEU A 29 26.08 -118.21 -6.86
CA LEU A 29 26.23 -118.54 -5.45
C LEU A 29 27.71 -118.45 -5.04
N VAL A 30 27.96 -117.67 -3.99
CA VAL A 30 29.29 -117.44 -3.39
C VAL A 30 29.80 -118.73 -2.75
N SER A 31 31.10 -119.03 -2.89
CA SER A 31 31.77 -119.95 -1.97
C SER A 31 33.17 -119.46 -1.60
N THR A 32 33.45 -119.58 -0.31
CA THR A 32 34.62 -119.07 0.42
C THR A 32 35.68 -120.16 0.58
N ARG A 33 36.75 -120.15 -0.24
CA ARG A 33 38.13 -120.57 0.12
C ARG A 33 39.05 -120.73 -1.11
N SER A 34 40.32 -120.42 -0.86
CA SER A 34 41.46 -120.32 -1.78
C SER A 34 41.88 -121.62 -2.45
N ILE A 35 42.33 -121.53 -3.71
CA ILE A 35 43.04 -122.59 -4.44
C ILE A 35 44.20 -121.96 -5.23
N ALA A 36 45.43 -122.25 -4.81
CA ALA A 36 46.61 -122.40 -5.70
C ALA A 36 46.76 -123.92 -5.98
N PRO A 37 47.59 -124.46 -6.92
CA PRO A 37 48.72 -123.92 -7.72
C PRO A 37 48.60 -124.46 -9.20
N PRO A 38 49.63 -124.77 -10.03
CA PRO A 38 51.09 -124.59 -9.92
C PRO A 38 51.82 -124.00 -11.13
N ASN A 39 53.08 -123.70 -10.84
CA ASN A 39 54.18 -123.28 -11.68
C ASN A 39 54.61 -124.42 -12.64
N THR A 40 54.65 -124.19 -13.94
CA THR A 40 55.54 -124.93 -14.85
C THR A 40 55.87 -124.06 -16.06
N GLN A 41 57.14 -123.66 -16.17
CA GLN A 41 57.69 -122.96 -17.32
C GLN A 41 57.91 -123.92 -18.48
N MET A 42 57.54 -123.49 -19.70
CA MET A 42 58.29 -123.81 -20.92
C MET A 42 58.26 -122.58 -21.84
N GLN A 43 59.44 -122.07 -22.20
CA GLN A 43 59.65 -120.97 -23.13
C GLN A 43 59.40 -121.47 -24.57
N ASP A 44 58.48 -120.83 -25.27
CA ASP A 44 58.33 -120.93 -26.71
C ASP A 44 59.17 -119.83 -27.38
N SER A 45 60.07 -120.25 -28.27
CA SER A 45 61.08 -119.42 -28.95
C SER A 45 60.55 -118.76 -30.23
N THR A 46 59.23 -118.68 -30.39
CA THR A 46 58.58 -118.15 -31.60
C THR A 46 57.95 -116.76 -31.43
N LEU A 47 58.17 -116.05 -30.31
CA LEU A 47 57.67 -114.69 -30.08
C LEU A 47 58.80 -113.65 -30.02
N PRO A 48 58.70 -112.51 -30.73
CA PRO A 48 59.67 -111.42 -30.63
C PRO A 48 59.58 -110.73 -29.26
N ALA A 49 60.74 -110.37 -28.72
CA ALA A 49 60.94 -109.86 -27.37
C ALA A 49 60.14 -108.58 -27.06
N CYS A 50 59.52 -108.53 -25.87
CA CYS A 50 58.93 -107.32 -25.31
C CYS A 50 60.00 -106.23 -25.18
N ARG A 51 59.76 -105.06 -25.81
CA ARG A 51 60.45 -103.82 -25.47
C ARG A 51 60.02 -103.39 -24.06
N GLY A 52 61.01 -102.89 -23.31
CA GLY A 52 60.89 -102.48 -21.91
C GLY A 52 59.98 -101.26 -21.69
N PRO A 53 59.98 -100.69 -20.47
CA PRO A 53 59.01 -99.69 -20.04
C PRO A 53 59.08 -98.45 -20.93
N VAL A 54 57.92 -98.06 -21.47
CA VAL A 54 57.76 -96.88 -22.31
C VAL A 54 57.88 -95.66 -21.41
N VAL A 55 58.86 -94.80 -21.70
CA VAL A 55 58.93 -93.46 -21.10
C VAL A 55 58.01 -92.60 -21.98
N PRO A 56 56.99 -91.93 -21.43
CA PRO A 56 56.11 -91.08 -22.25
C PRO A 56 56.95 -89.97 -22.89
N VAL A 57 56.82 -89.82 -24.22
CA VAL A 57 57.56 -88.83 -25.02
C VAL A 57 56.55 -87.92 -25.68
N CYS A 58 56.51 -86.68 -25.22
CA CYS A 58 55.63 -85.68 -25.77
C CYS A 58 55.93 -85.37 -27.24
N GLY A 59 54.89 -85.37 -28.07
CA GLY A 59 54.90 -85.01 -29.48
C GLY A 59 55.14 -86.17 -30.44
N ASP A 60 54.81 -87.41 -30.04
CA ASP A 60 54.97 -88.60 -30.89
C ASP A 60 53.66 -89.12 -31.51
N GLY A 61 52.55 -88.44 -31.21
CA GLY A 61 51.20 -88.68 -31.71
C GLY A 61 50.44 -89.73 -30.91
N ILE A 62 50.97 -90.19 -29.77
CA ILE A 62 50.37 -91.21 -28.93
C ILE A 62 50.21 -90.67 -27.51
N LEU A 63 48.97 -90.62 -27.01
CA LEU A 63 48.72 -90.21 -25.64
C LEU A 63 49.18 -91.31 -24.65
N GLU A 64 50.33 -91.10 -23.98
CA GLU A 64 50.93 -92.08 -23.08
C GLU A 64 51.15 -91.54 -21.64
N GLY A 65 50.94 -92.38 -20.63
CA GLY A 65 51.34 -92.08 -19.25
C GLY A 65 50.67 -90.83 -18.64
N ASN A 66 51.47 -89.78 -18.40
CA ASN A 66 51.13 -88.55 -17.64
C ASN A 66 50.91 -87.32 -18.55
N GLU A 67 50.73 -87.54 -19.85
CA GLU A 67 50.46 -86.50 -20.84
C GLU A 67 48.97 -86.14 -20.81
N ASP A 68 48.65 -84.85 -20.81
CA ASP A 68 47.26 -84.38 -20.87
C ASP A 68 46.76 -84.27 -22.33
N CYS A 69 47.70 -84.15 -23.29
CA CYS A 69 47.50 -84.18 -24.74
C CYS A 69 48.76 -84.69 -25.44
N ASP A 70 48.67 -85.05 -26.72
CA ASP A 70 49.80 -85.22 -27.65
C ASP A 70 49.29 -84.98 -29.07
N ASP A 71 49.86 -84.02 -29.81
CA ASP A 71 49.45 -83.65 -31.16
C ASP A 71 50.47 -84.03 -32.26
N GLY A 72 51.43 -84.90 -31.92
CA GLY A 72 52.44 -85.39 -32.86
C GLY A 72 53.59 -84.43 -33.11
N ASN A 73 53.72 -83.36 -32.31
CA ASN A 73 54.91 -82.51 -32.32
C ASN A 73 55.15 -81.81 -30.95
N THR A 74 56.22 -81.01 -30.83
CA THR A 74 56.55 -80.26 -29.60
C THR A 74 56.54 -78.76 -29.82
N LYS A 75 55.77 -78.29 -30.80
CA LYS A 75 55.55 -76.87 -31.01
C LYS A 75 54.52 -76.44 -29.97
N ASP A 76 54.73 -75.27 -29.40
CA ASP A 76 53.69 -74.66 -28.60
C ASP A 76 52.67 -74.00 -29.53
N CYS A 77 51.45 -73.85 -29.04
CA CYS A 77 50.36 -73.08 -29.62
C CYS A 77 49.63 -73.74 -30.81
N ASP A 78 49.63 -75.07 -30.94
CA ASP A 78 48.85 -75.84 -31.93
C ASP A 78 47.90 -76.90 -31.34
N GLY A 79 47.66 -76.83 -30.03
CA GLY A 79 46.67 -77.63 -29.32
C GLY A 79 47.28 -78.53 -28.25
N CYS A 80 48.60 -78.72 -28.27
CA CYS A 80 49.34 -79.37 -27.22
C CYS A 80 50.73 -78.77 -27.03
N SER A 81 51.01 -78.26 -25.84
CA SER A 81 52.33 -77.66 -25.57
C SER A 81 53.48 -78.67 -25.69
N HIS A 82 54.71 -78.19 -25.81
CA HIS A 82 55.94 -78.98 -25.78
C HIS A 82 56.15 -79.80 -24.50
N THR A 83 55.30 -79.61 -23.48
CA THR A 83 55.27 -80.38 -22.23
C THR A 83 54.02 -81.26 -22.08
N CYS A 84 53.26 -81.43 -23.15
CA CYS A 84 52.05 -82.24 -23.24
C CYS A 84 50.96 -81.82 -22.25
N LYS A 85 50.70 -80.50 -22.26
CA LYS A 85 49.57 -79.84 -21.60
C LYS A 85 48.63 -79.26 -22.64
N ILE A 86 47.33 -79.50 -22.45
CA ILE A 86 46.26 -79.05 -23.34
C ILE A 86 46.30 -77.53 -23.39
N GLU A 87 46.47 -76.97 -24.59
CA GLU A 87 46.44 -75.53 -24.81
C GLU A 87 45.05 -75.11 -25.28
N VAL A 88 44.18 -74.73 -24.34
CA VAL A 88 42.77 -74.39 -24.61
C VAL A 88 42.31 -73.27 -23.69
N CYS A 89 41.57 -72.32 -24.28
CA CYS A 89 40.93 -71.25 -23.56
C CYS A 89 39.99 -71.78 -22.45
N GLY A 90 40.10 -71.20 -21.25
CA GLY A 90 39.29 -71.52 -20.09
C GLY A 90 39.83 -72.65 -19.22
N ASN A 91 41.13 -72.95 -19.30
CA ASN A 91 41.79 -74.00 -18.53
C ASN A 91 42.46 -73.48 -17.23
N GLY A 92 42.40 -72.18 -16.99
CA GLY A 92 42.94 -71.47 -15.83
C GLY A 92 44.40 -71.06 -15.99
N ARG A 93 44.97 -71.07 -17.20
CA ARG A 93 46.38 -70.81 -17.45
C ARG A 93 46.62 -69.99 -18.71
N LYS A 94 47.07 -68.74 -18.50
CA LYS A 94 47.51 -67.84 -19.59
C LYS A 94 48.60 -68.45 -20.49
N GLU A 95 48.23 -68.85 -21.70
CA GLU A 95 49.07 -69.43 -22.76
C GLU A 95 49.43 -68.43 -23.87
N CYS A 96 50.25 -68.85 -24.85
CA CYS A 96 50.87 -67.98 -25.86
C CYS A 96 49.90 -67.31 -26.85
N ASN A 97 48.69 -67.86 -27.04
CA ASN A 97 47.70 -67.38 -28.00
C ASN A 97 46.54 -66.59 -27.35
N GLU A 98 46.58 -66.35 -26.04
CA GLU A 98 45.50 -65.71 -25.29
C GLU A 98 45.94 -64.46 -24.52
N GLU A 99 45.04 -63.48 -24.47
CA GLU A 99 45.24 -62.24 -23.74
C GLU A 99 44.88 -62.39 -22.24
N CYS A 100 44.01 -63.33 -21.90
CA CYS A 100 43.56 -63.69 -20.55
C CYS A 100 43.11 -65.18 -20.50
N ASP A 101 42.94 -65.73 -19.30
CA ASP A 101 42.21 -67.00 -19.04
C ASP A 101 41.78 -67.00 -17.56
N ASP A 102 40.48 -67.15 -17.31
CA ASP A 102 39.86 -67.15 -15.97
C ASP A 102 39.33 -68.53 -15.53
N GLY A 103 39.69 -69.58 -16.27
CA GLY A 103 39.31 -70.96 -15.96
C GLY A 103 37.94 -71.37 -16.47
N ASN A 104 37.30 -70.59 -17.35
CA ASN A 104 36.11 -71.00 -18.06
C ASN A 104 35.94 -70.28 -19.43
N VAL A 105 34.78 -70.44 -20.09
CA VAL A 105 34.49 -69.87 -21.44
C VAL A 105 33.17 -69.08 -21.45
N VAL A 106 32.83 -68.47 -20.32
CA VAL A 106 31.66 -67.60 -20.16
C VAL A 106 32.12 -66.18 -20.44
N ASP A 107 31.39 -65.43 -21.27
CA ASP A 107 31.69 -64.00 -21.46
C ASP A 107 31.16 -63.20 -20.24
N GLY A 108 31.81 -62.10 -19.84
CA GLY A 108 31.33 -61.20 -18.78
C GLY A 108 31.91 -61.43 -17.38
N ASP A 109 32.89 -62.31 -17.19
CA ASP A 109 33.54 -62.57 -15.89
C ASP A 109 35.04 -62.22 -15.85
N GLY A 110 35.52 -61.51 -16.87
CA GLY A 110 36.85 -60.91 -16.94
C GLY A 110 37.74 -61.45 -18.05
N CYS A 111 37.32 -62.49 -18.76
CA CYS A 111 37.94 -62.96 -19.99
C CYS A 111 36.89 -63.46 -20.99
N ASP A 112 36.98 -63.05 -22.26
CA ASP A 112 36.02 -63.53 -23.26
C ASP A 112 36.19 -65.04 -23.50
N SER A 113 35.15 -65.69 -24.03
CA SER A 113 35.16 -67.12 -24.42
C SER A 113 36.19 -67.49 -25.50
N ASN A 114 36.79 -66.52 -26.17
CA ASN A 114 37.92 -66.70 -27.09
C ASN A 114 39.28 -66.28 -26.48
N CYS A 115 39.30 -66.07 -25.17
CA CYS A 115 40.45 -65.68 -24.38
C CYS A 115 41.10 -64.35 -24.84
N THR A 116 40.23 -63.41 -25.22
CA THR A 116 40.55 -62.00 -25.45
C THR A 116 40.14 -61.15 -24.25
N LEU A 117 40.84 -60.04 -24.02
CA LEU A 117 40.41 -59.10 -22.98
C LEU A 117 39.11 -58.42 -23.40
N PRO A 118 38.13 -58.30 -22.49
CA PRO A 118 36.88 -57.62 -22.77
C PRO A 118 37.11 -56.16 -23.15
N ARG A 119 36.22 -55.63 -23.98
CA ARG A 119 36.27 -54.25 -24.47
C ARG A 119 34.87 -53.66 -24.46
N CYS A 120 34.80 -52.46 -23.90
CA CYS A 120 33.66 -51.57 -24.01
C CYS A 120 33.07 -51.52 -25.43
N GLY A 121 31.76 -51.72 -25.50
CA GLY A 121 30.93 -51.75 -26.70
C GLY A 121 30.70 -53.16 -27.26
N ASN A 122 30.89 -54.22 -26.48
CA ASN A 122 30.67 -55.62 -26.91
C ASN A 122 29.24 -56.13 -26.59
N GLY A 123 28.44 -55.33 -25.86
CA GLY A 123 27.07 -55.61 -25.44
C GLY A 123 26.98 -56.41 -24.14
N ILE A 124 28.09 -56.55 -23.41
CA ILE A 124 28.21 -57.33 -22.17
C ILE A 124 28.88 -56.45 -21.14
N VAL A 125 28.25 -56.27 -19.97
CA VAL A 125 28.83 -55.45 -18.90
C VAL A 125 29.91 -56.27 -18.19
N ASP A 126 31.17 -55.96 -18.50
CA ASP A 126 32.33 -56.66 -17.95
C ASP A 126 32.76 -56.11 -16.57
N PRO A 127 33.51 -56.89 -15.75
CA PRO A 127 33.99 -56.44 -14.45
C PRO A 127 34.91 -55.20 -14.56
N GLY A 128 34.36 -54.03 -14.20
CA GLY A 128 35.05 -52.74 -14.31
C GLY A 128 34.33 -51.71 -15.16
N GLU A 129 33.31 -52.14 -15.92
CA GLU A 129 32.42 -51.30 -16.71
C GLU A 129 31.16 -50.94 -15.90
N ALA A 130 30.66 -49.71 -16.05
CA ALA A 130 29.43 -49.26 -15.40
C ALA A 130 28.19 -49.49 -16.28
N CYS A 131 28.40 -49.57 -17.60
CA CYS A 131 27.42 -49.86 -18.64
C CYS A 131 28.15 -50.48 -19.85
N ASP A 132 27.42 -51.12 -20.76
CA ASP A 132 27.87 -51.46 -22.12
C ASP A 132 26.61 -51.60 -22.99
N ASP A 133 26.49 -50.79 -24.04
CA ASP A 133 25.32 -50.75 -24.94
C ASP A 133 25.59 -51.33 -26.33
N GLY A 134 26.69 -52.10 -26.47
CA GLY A 134 27.05 -52.78 -27.71
C GLY A 134 27.66 -51.88 -28.77
N ASN A 135 28.07 -50.66 -28.41
CA ASN A 135 28.85 -49.79 -29.28
C ASN A 135 29.78 -48.84 -28.48
N THR A 136 30.51 -47.95 -29.17
CA THR A 136 31.45 -47.00 -28.53
C THR A 136 31.14 -45.55 -28.91
N ASP A 137 29.90 -45.24 -29.27
CA ASP A 137 29.48 -43.89 -29.62
C ASP A 137 29.32 -43.08 -28.32
N PRO A 138 30.10 -42.02 -28.09
CA PRO A 138 30.13 -41.35 -26.78
C PRO A 138 28.91 -40.47 -26.47
N ASN A 139 27.79 -40.62 -27.18
CA ASN A 139 26.61 -39.74 -27.05
C ASN A 139 25.27 -40.51 -26.91
N ASP A 140 25.32 -41.78 -26.55
CA ASP A 140 24.17 -42.58 -26.15
C ASP A 140 24.25 -42.94 -24.65
N GLU A 141 23.58 -44.00 -24.21
CA GLU A 141 23.38 -44.31 -22.79
C GLU A 141 24.69 -44.74 -22.09
N CYS A 142 25.74 -45.06 -22.87
CA CYS A 142 27.04 -45.48 -22.36
C CYS A 142 28.21 -44.87 -23.16
N ASP A 143 29.10 -44.13 -22.49
CA ASP A 143 30.23 -43.51 -23.19
C ASP A 143 31.27 -44.53 -23.69
N ALA A 144 32.20 -44.06 -24.53
CA ALA A 144 33.29 -44.90 -25.08
C ALA A 144 34.29 -45.44 -24.01
N ASN A 145 34.13 -45.08 -22.74
CA ASN A 145 34.87 -45.60 -21.59
C ASN A 145 33.98 -46.45 -20.65
N CYS A 146 32.79 -46.83 -21.13
CA CYS A 146 31.80 -47.63 -20.43
C CYS A 146 31.36 -47.02 -19.10
N GLN A 147 31.16 -45.69 -19.10
CA GLN A 147 30.53 -44.92 -18.03
C GLN A 147 29.14 -44.46 -18.47
N VAL A 148 28.18 -44.50 -17.55
CA VAL A 148 26.82 -44.02 -17.81
C VAL A 148 26.88 -42.53 -18.11
N THR A 149 26.19 -42.09 -19.17
CA THR A 149 25.97 -40.65 -19.43
C THR A 149 24.47 -40.34 -19.38
N GLY A 150 24.07 -39.44 -18.49
CA GLY A 150 22.68 -39.00 -18.38
C GLY A 150 22.30 -38.39 -17.04
N CYS A 151 21.20 -37.64 -17.08
CA CYS A 151 20.61 -36.92 -15.95
C CYS A 151 20.68 -37.69 -14.62
N GLY A 152 21.47 -37.17 -13.69
CA GLY A 152 21.73 -37.76 -12.36
C GLY A 152 23.16 -38.25 -12.16
N ASP A 153 24.08 -37.99 -13.09
CA ASP A 153 25.49 -38.36 -13.00
C ASP A 153 26.40 -37.23 -12.46
N GLY A 154 25.82 -36.05 -12.24
CA GLY A 154 26.48 -34.87 -11.69
C GLY A 154 27.32 -34.10 -12.72
N ARG A 155 27.05 -34.27 -14.02
CA ARG A 155 27.71 -33.56 -15.12
C ARG A 155 26.65 -33.02 -16.08
N ILE A 156 26.91 -31.84 -16.64
CA ILE A 156 26.08 -31.26 -17.70
C ILE A 156 26.72 -31.63 -19.03
N ASP A 157 26.40 -32.80 -19.57
CA ASP A 157 27.04 -33.32 -20.78
C ASP A 157 26.05 -33.80 -21.87
N ARG A 158 24.74 -33.78 -21.60
CA ARG A 158 23.71 -34.10 -22.59
C ARG A 158 23.09 -32.86 -23.27
N PRO A 159 22.79 -32.92 -24.58
CA PRO A 159 21.97 -31.91 -25.25
C PRO A 159 20.53 -31.87 -24.67
N GLY A 160 20.17 -30.78 -23.99
CA GLY A 160 18.86 -30.59 -23.35
C GLY A 160 18.90 -30.64 -21.82
N GLU A 161 20.05 -30.95 -21.24
CA GLU A 161 20.32 -30.87 -19.80
C GLU A 161 20.72 -29.44 -19.42
N GLU A 162 19.99 -28.82 -18.50
CA GLU A 162 20.27 -27.45 -18.02
C GLU A 162 21.00 -27.43 -16.67
N CYS A 163 20.95 -28.53 -15.92
CA CYS A 163 21.54 -28.74 -14.60
C CYS A 163 21.75 -30.25 -14.36
N ASP A 164 22.67 -30.65 -13.48
CA ASP A 164 22.76 -32.02 -12.98
C ASP A 164 23.48 -32.04 -11.61
N ASP A 165 22.71 -32.19 -10.54
CA ASP A 165 23.18 -32.30 -9.15
C ASP A 165 23.37 -33.77 -8.72
N GLY A 166 23.45 -34.68 -9.68
CA GLY A 166 23.62 -36.11 -9.48
C GLY A 166 22.37 -36.76 -8.91
N ALA A 167 22.55 -37.67 -7.96
CA ALA A 167 21.42 -38.30 -7.25
C ALA A 167 20.54 -37.32 -6.43
N ALA A 168 20.92 -36.04 -6.36
CA ALA A 168 20.14 -34.99 -5.70
C ALA A 168 19.07 -34.34 -6.60
N ASN A 169 19.04 -34.65 -7.91
CA ASN A 169 18.02 -34.14 -8.82
C ASN A 169 16.60 -34.45 -8.30
N GLY A 170 15.74 -33.44 -8.24
CA GLY A 170 14.37 -33.55 -7.72
C GLY A 170 14.27 -33.66 -6.19
N THR A 171 15.36 -33.39 -5.44
CA THR A 171 15.28 -33.30 -3.98
C THR A 171 14.76 -31.93 -3.52
N SER A 172 14.16 -31.92 -2.33
CA SER A 172 13.46 -30.72 -1.84
C SER A 172 14.43 -29.56 -1.58
N GLY A 173 14.20 -28.43 -2.26
CA GLY A 173 15.03 -27.22 -2.20
C GLY A 173 16.22 -27.21 -3.17
N ASP A 174 16.28 -28.15 -4.11
CA ASP A 174 17.29 -28.17 -5.16
C ASP A 174 16.86 -27.35 -6.40
N SER A 175 17.83 -26.81 -7.14
CA SER A 175 17.58 -26.01 -8.33
C SER A 175 17.38 -26.85 -9.61
N CYS A 176 17.59 -28.16 -9.52
CA CYS A 176 17.49 -29.11 -10.62
C CYS A 176 16.38 -30.14 -10.41
N ASP A 177 15.42 -30.21 -11.32
CA ASP A 177 14.33 -31.20 -11.29
C ASP A 177 14.85 -32.60 -11.69
N ALA A 178 14.06 -33.65 -11.41
CA ALA A 178 14.34 -35.05 -11.69
C ALA A 178 14.57 -35.38 -13.18
N VAL A 179 14.28 -34.45 -14.09
CA VAL A 179 14.54 -34.56 -15.54
C VAL A 179 15.68 -33.63 -15.99
N CYS A 180 16.47 -33.10 -15.06
CA CYS A 180 17.65 -32.26 -15.30
C CYS A 180 17.36 -30.96 -16.06
N LEU A 181 16.19 -30.40 -15.76
CA LEU A 181 15.81 -29.05 -16.12
C LEU A 181 15.86 -28.18 -14.88
N LEU A 182 16.27 -26.93 -15.06
CA LEU A 182 16.22 -25.95 -13.98
C LEU A 182 14.76 -25.76 -13.54
N VAL A 183 14.51 -25.88 -12.23
CA VAL A 183 13.24 -25.47 -11.61
C VAL A 183 13.13 -23.96 -11.82
N ARG A 184 12.08 -23.53 -12.53
CA ARG A 184 11.89 -22.13 -12.94
C ARG A 184 10.48 -21.70 -12.63
N CYS A 185 10.40 -20.73 -11.73
CA CYS A 185 9.18 -19.99 -11.54
C CYS A 185 8.64 -19.43 -12.86
N GLY A 186 7.34 -19.58 -13.09
CA GLY A 186 6.64 -19.10 -14.25
C GLY A 186 6.61 -20.07 -15.43
N ASN A 187 6.66 -21.38 -15.19
CA ASN A 187 6.63 -22.41 -16.23
C ASN A 187 5.25 -23.11 -16.37
N ASN A 188 4.23 -22.67 -15.62
CA ASN A 188 2.89 -23.26 -15.46
C ASN A 188 2.88 -24.63 -14.75
N VAL A 189 3.92 -24.97 -13.99
CA VAL A 189 4.03 -26.19 -13.21
C VAL A 189 4.30 -25.80 -11.77
N LEU A 190 3.44 -26.24 -10.83
CA LEU A 190 3.62 -25.94 -9.42
C LEU A 190 4.52 -26.99 -8.75
N GLU A 191 5.74 -26.60 -8.40
CA GLU A 191 6.78 -27.51 -7.89
C GLU A 191 6.92 -27.42 -6.36
N LEU A 192 5.88 -27.87 -5.64
CA LEU A 192 5.75 -27.76 -4.17
C LEU A 192 6.96 -28.30 -3.39
N ASP A 193 7.56 -29.39 -3.86
CA ASP A 193 8.69 -30.03 -3.18
C ASP A 193 9.99 -29.22 -3.37
N ALA A 194 10.11 -28.43 -4.44
CA ALA A 194 11.25 -27.57 -4.73
C ALA A 194 11.17 -26.18 -4.08
N GLY A 195 10.07 -25.88 -3.37
CA GLY A 195 9.91 -24.66 -2.57
C GLY A 195 9.06 -23.56 -3.22
N GLU A 196 8.36 -23.85 -4.31
CA GLU A 196 7.36 -22.95 -4.90
C GLU A 196 6.03 -23.01 -4.12
N GLU A 197 5.47 -21.84 -3.81
CA GLU A 197 4.15 -21.71 -3.18
C GLU A 197 3.02 -21.45 -4.21
N CYS A 198 3.39 -20.97 -5.41
CA CYS A 198 2.55 -20.77 -6.59
C CYS A 198 3.40 -20.87 -7.86
N ASP A 199 2.75 -21.01 -9.02
CA ASP A 199 3.33 -20.78 -10.37
C ASP A 199 2.16 -20.40 -11.30
N ASP A 200 2.27 -19.26 -11.99
CA ASP A 200 1.24 -18.74 -12.90
C ASP A 200 1.70 -18.63 -14.36
N GLY A 201 2.79 -19.34 -14.70
CA GLY A 201 3.27 -19.39 -16.07
C GLY A 201 4.01 -18.16 -16.55
N ASN A 202 4.37 -17.25 -15.65
CA ASN A 202 5.23 -16.12 -15.98
C ASN A 202 6.06 -15.62 -14.76
N LEU A 203 6.91 -14.63 -14.99
CA LEU A 203 7.77 -14.01 -13.96
C LEU A 203 7.35 -12.55 -13.67
N THR A 204 6.12 -12.19 -14.03
CA THR A 204 5.59 -10.86 -13.76
C THR A 204 5.18 -10.83 -12.30
N ASP A 205 5.67 -9.87 -11.55
CA ASP A 205 5.14 -9.64 -10.21
C ASP A 205 3.72 -9.04 -10.31
N CYS A 206 2.88 -9.30 -9.31
CA CYS A 206 1.55 -8.70 -9.06
C CYS A 206 0.36 -9.28 -9.84
N ASP A 207 0.43 -10.50 -10.34
CA ASP A 207 -0.68 -11.23 -10.98
C ASP A 207 -1.12 -12.50 -10.23
N GLY A 208 -0.58 -12.71 -9.03
CA GLY A 208 -0.97 -13.80 -8.13
C GLY A 208 0.18 -14.71 -7.73
N CYS A 209 1.32 -14.61 -8.41
CA CYS A 209 2.55 -15.27 -8.04
C CYS A 209 3.76 -14.37 -8.31
N SER A 210 4.61 -14.15 -7.30
CA SER A 210 5.81 -13.34 -7.50
C SER A 210 6.82 -14.04 -8.41
N HIS A 211 7.77 -13.30 -8.97
CA HIS A 211 8.91 -13.85 -9.73
C HIS A 211 9.81 -14.83 -8.95
N THR A 212 9.58 -14.98 -7.64
CA THR A 212 10.25 -15.96 -6.76
C THR A 212 9.33 -17.12 -6.35
N CYS A 213 8.17 -17.25 -7.01
CA CYS A 213 7.16 -18.27 -6.78
C CYS A 213 6.63 -18.32 -5.35
N ARG A 214 6.45 -17.13 -4.78
CA ARG A 214 5.72 -16.92 -3.53
C ARG A 214 4.36 -16.31 -3.79
N ILE A 215 3.36 -16.77 -3.03
CA ILE A 215 2.00 -16.26 -3.17
C ILE A 215 1.97 -14.83 -2.67
N GLU A 216 1.63 -13.90 -3.55
CA GLU A 216 1.46 -12.50 -3.20
C GLU A 216 0.12 -12.33 -2.45
N ARG A 217 0.18 -12.12 -1.13
CA ARG A 217 -1.00 -12.09 -0.24
C ARG A 217 -1.00 -10.87 0.66
N CYS A 218 -2.00 -10.03 0.44
CA CYS A 218 -2.37 -9.02 1.40
C CYS A 218 -2.74 -9.59 2.78
N GLY A 219 -2.02 -9.14 3.80
CA GLY A 219 -2.23 -9.45 5.21
C GLY A 219 -1.24 -10.43 5.83
N ASP A 220 -0.07 -10.64 5.24
CA ASP A 220 0.99 -11.49 5.79
C ASP A 220 2.09 -10.72 6.56
N GLY A 221 2.07 -9.38 6.49
CA GLY A 221 3.01 -8.48 7.15
C GLY A 221 4.26 -8.14 6.32
N ILE A 222 4.30 -8.52 5.06
CA ILE A 222 5.38 -8.23 4.12
C ILE A 222 4.81 -7.37 2.98
N PRO A 223 5.23 -6.11 2.84
CA PRO A 223 4.75 -5.28 1.73
C PRO A 223 5.25 -5.81 0.39
N GLU A 224 4.34 -6.39 -0.39
CA GLU A 224 4.61 -6.96 -1.71
C GLU A 224 4.23 -5.98 -2.82
N CYS A 225 4.44 -6.38 -4.08
CA CYS A 225 4.15 -5.50 -5.20
C CYS A 225 2.63 -5.35 -5.39
N GLY A 226 2.16 -4.16 -5.78
CA GLY A 226 0.72 -3.84 -5.81
C GLY A 226 0.13 -3.46 -4.45
N GLU A 227 0.85 -3.73 -3.36
CA GLU A 227 0.53 -3.27 -2.02
C GLU A 227 1.21 -1.94 -1.74
N ALA A 228 0.45 -1.02 -1.17
CA ALA A 228 1.02 0.23 -0.66
C ALA A 228 1.34 0.12 0.85
N CYS A 229 0.80 -0.90 1.53
CA CYS A 229 1.04 -1.23 2.92
C CYS A 229 0.68 -2.70 3.18
N ASP A 230 1.34 -3.32 4.16
CA ASP A 230 0.92 -4.60 4.74
C ASP A 230 1.27 -4.60 6.23
N LEU A 231 0.24 -4.64 7.09
CA LEU A 231 0.36 -4.72 8.55
C LEU A 231 -0.07 -6.08 9.09
N GLY A 232 -0.11 -7.07 8.21
CA GLY A 232 -0.55 -8.42 8.49
C GLY A 232 -2.01 -8.47 8.94
N PRO A 233 -2.31 -9.13 10.07
CA PRO A 233 -3.67 -9.19 10.62
C PRO A 233 -4.20 -7.83 11.12
N ALA A 234 -3.36 -6.77 11.15
CA ALA A 234 -3.80 -5.42 11.49
C ALA A 234 -4.35 -4.63 10.28
N ASN A 235 -4.34 -5.18 9.07
CA ASN A 235 -5.01 -4.58 7.91
C ASN A 235 -6.51 -4.43 8.20
N GLY A 236 -7.09 -3.28 7.87
CA GLY A 236 -8.50 -3.01 8.16
C GLY A 236 -8.79 -2.68 9.63
N THR A 237 -7.77 -2.56 10.50
CA THR A 237 -7.98 -2.08 11.87
C THR A 237 -8.03 -0.55 11.92
N PRO A 238 -8.86 0.05 12.81
CA PRO A 238 -8.95 1.49 12.99
C PRO A 238 -7.61 2.21 13.11
N GLY A 239 -7.38 3.24 12.30
CA GLY A 239 -6.17 4.08 12.38
C GLY A 239 -4.88 3.39 11.89
N SER A 240 -4.96 2.16 11.37
CA SER A 240 -3.81 1.43 10.81
C SER A 240 -3.23 2.07 9.56
N GLY A 241 -4.02 2.88 8.84
CA GLY A 241 -3.62 3.49 7.57
C GLY A 241 -3.53 2.49 6.40
N CYS A 242 -3.94 1.24 6.63
CA CYS A 242 -3.96 0.18 5.63
C CYS A 242 -5.35 -0.48 5.57
N ASN A 243 -5.99 -0.47 4.40
CA ASN A 243 -7.28 -1.13 4.24
C ASN A 243 -7.12 -2.65 4.07
N THR A 244 -8.23 -3.40 4.01
CA THR A 244 -8.23 -4.87 3.82
C THR A 244 -7.78 -5.33 2.44
N SER A 245 -7.44 -4.39 1.55
CA SER A 245 -6.89 -4.64 0.21
C SER A 245 -5.46 -4.12 0.08
N CYS A 246 -4.76 -3.91 1.20
CA CYS A 246 -3.35 -3.50 1.25
C CYS A 246 -3.03 -2.20 0.51
N GLN A 247 -4.03 -1.31 0.42
CA GLN A 247 -3.85 0.02 -0.10
C GLN A 247 -3.70 1.03 1.03
N ARG A 248 -2.81 2.00 0.82
CA ARG A 248 -2.64 3.11 1.75
C ARG A 248 -3.85 4.01 1.65
N CYS A 249 -4.47 4.16 2.79
CA CYS A 249 -5.44 5.19 3.05
C CYS A 249 -4.72 6.53 3.12
N SER A 250 -4.65 7.25 2.00
CA SER A 250 -4.19 8.63 2.02
C SER A 250 -5.24 9.48 2.74
N LEU A 251 -4.85 10.09 3.86
CA LEU A 251 -5.61 11.09 4.61
C LEU A 251 -6.19 12.13 3.62
N GLY A 252 -7.49 12.05 3.35
CA GLY A 252 -8.19 12.93 2.41
C GLY A 252 -8.89 12.26 1.22
N SER A 253 -8.69 10.95 0.98
CA SER A 253 -9.43 10.19 -0.04
C SER A 253 -10.40 9.13 0.55
N GLY A 254 -10.48 9.07 1.88
CA GLY A 254 -11.02 7.97 2.69
C GLY A 254 -12.51 7.68 2.59
N ALA A 255 -12.99 7.28 1.43
CA ALA A 255 -13.94 6.17 1.39
C ALA A 255 -13.11 4.87 1.53
N ASP A 256 -13.57 3.92 2.34
CA ASP A 256 -12.97 2.57 2.53
C ASP A 256 -11.79 2.44 3.52
N CYS A 257 -11.54 3.46 4.35
CA CYS A 257 -10.48 3.41 5.37
C CYS A 257 -11.02 3.01 6.74
N PRO A 258 -10.34 2.11 7.47
CA PRO A 258 -10.79 1.68 8.79
C PRO A 258 -10.60 2.76 9.85
N CYS A 259 -11.60 2.94 10.70
CA CYS A 259 -11.64 3.99 11.73
C CYS A 259 -12.35 3.50 13.00
N ALA A 260 -12.05 4.14 14.12
CA ALA A 260 -12.72 3.97 15.41
C ALA A 260 -13.47 5.24 15.78
N GLU A 261 -12.93 6.39 15.39
CA GLU A 261 -13.53 7.71 15.58
C GLU A 261 -13.40 8.57 14.30
N ASP A 262 -14.19 9.65 14.22
CA ASP A 262 -14.22 10.52 13.03
C ASP A 262 -12.84 11.15 12.74
N LEU A 263 -12.01 11.34 13.77
CA LEU A 263 -10.66 11.92 13.65
C LEU A 263 -9.67 10.99 12.93
N ASP A 264 -9.92 9.68 12.92
CA ASP A 264 -9.10 8.72 12.16
C ASP A 264 -9.25 8.92 10.65
N CYS A 265 -10.42 9.42 10.21
CA CYS A 265 -10.73 9.65 8.81
C CYS A 265 -10.18 10.98 8.30
N HIS A 266 -10.20 12.01 9.15
CA HIS A 266 -9.67 13.34 8.84
C HIS A 266 -9.39 14.10 10.14
N PRO A 267 -8.36 14.97 10.20
CA PRO A 267 -8.09 15.80 11.39
C PRO A 267 -9.23 16.75 11.81
N LEU A 268 -10.22 16.95 10.93
CA LEU A 268 -11.41 17.75 11.18
C LEU A 268 -12.67 16.89 11.34
N GLY A 269 -12.57 15.56 11.26
CA GLY A 269 -13.68 14.63 11.31
C GLY A 269 -14.84 15.02 10.40
N ARG A 270 -16.06 15.01 10.96
CA ARG A 270 -17.31 15.38 10.26
C ARG A 270 -17.27 16.78 9.65
N CYS A 271 -16.48 17.69 10.20
CA CYS A 271 -16.33 19.05 9.68
C CYS A 271 -15.64 19.11 8.31
N ALA A 272 -14.90 18.06 7.92
CA ALA A 272 -14.36 17.91 6.56
C ALA A 272 -15.23 17.02 5.67
N GLY A 273 -16.42 16.62 6.14
CA GLY A 273 -17.33 15.74 5.39
C GLY A 273 -16.91 14.27 5.41
N LEU A 274 -16.14 13.85 6.42
CA LEU A 274 -15.72 12.47 6.62
C LEU A 274 -16.12 12.01 8.02
N ALA A 275 -16.71 10.83 8.13
CA ALA A 275 -17.14 10.25 9.40
C ALA A 275 -16.81 8.78 9.48
N CYS A 276 -16.64 8.29 10.70
CA CYS A 276 -16.56 6.87 10.97
C CYS A 276 -17.95 6.28 11.18
N GLU A 277 -18.44 5.51 10.20
CA GLU A 277 -19.73 4.82 10.29
C GLU A 277 -19.52 3.33 10.01
N GLY A 278 -19.87 2.48 10.98
CA GLY A 278 -19.65 1.04 10.87
C GLY A 278 -18.17 0.62 10.82
N GLY A 279 -17.27 1.45 11.36
CA GLY A 279 -15.82 1.19 11.36
C GLY A 279 -15.09 1.55 10.06
N LEU A 280 -15.80 2.22 9.12
CA LEU A 280 -15.24 2.70 7.87
C LEU A 280 -15.47 4.20 7.71
N CYS A 281 -14.48 4.87 7.11
CA CYS A 281 -14.59 6.26 6.72
C CYS A 281 -15.53 6.38 5.53
N VAL A 282 -16.56 7.20 5.69
CA VAL A 282 -17.57 7.49 4.67
C VAL A 282 -17.71 9.00 4.49
N LEU A 283 -18.12 9.40 3.28
CA LEU A 283 -18.46 10.79 2.99
C LEU A 283 -19.80 11.13 3.63
N VAL A 284 -19.81 12.15 4.48
CA VAL A 284 -21.02 12.71 5.09
C VAL A 284 -21.17 14.18 4.69
N PRO A 285 -22.42 14.71 4.67
CA PRO A 285 -22.61 16.14 4.49
C PRO A 285 -21.87 16.93 5.57
N VAL A 286 -21.10 17.93 5.16
CA VAL A 286 -20.45 18.86 6.10
C VAL A 286 -21.55 19.57 6.90
N PRO A 287 -21.49 19.55 8.24
CA PRO A 287 -22.47 20.24 9.06
C PRO A 287 -22.37 21.75 8.84
N VAL A 288 -23.51 22.38 8.56
CA VAL A 288 -23.60 23.84 8.47
C VAL A 288 -23.74 24.38 9.89
N CYS A 289 -22.65 24.99 10.40
CA CYS A 289 -22.60 25.49 11.77
C CYS A 289 -23.07 26.93 11.94
N ASP A 290 -23.59 27.58 10.91
CA ASP A 290 -24.13 28.94 11.01
C ASP A 290 -25.44 28.92 11.82
N ASP A 291 -25.47 29.57 13.00
CA ASP A 291 -26.67 29.69 13.84
C ASP A 291 -27.51 30.95 13.52
N GLY A 292 -27.05 31.77 12.57
CA GLY A 292 -27.69 33.02 12.18
C GLY A 292 -27.51 34.16 13.18
N ASP A 293 -26.69 34.02 14.23
CA ASP A 293 -26.35 35.11 15.15
C ASP A 293 -25.06 35.80 14.70
N ALA A 294 -25.16 37.07 14.31
CA ALA A 294 -24.00 37.87 13.92
C ALA A 294 -22.96 38.04 15.07
N CYS A 295 -23.37 37.79 16.32
CA CYS A 295 -22.55 37.92 17.51
C CYS A 295 -21.87 36.64 17.98
N THR A 296 -22.04 35.56 17.23
CA THR A 296 -21.25 34.35 17.37
C THR A 296 -20.30 34.23 16.17
N SER A 297 -19.13 33.68 16.44
CA SER A 297 -18.26 33.12 15.40
C SER A 297 -18.49 31.63 15.41
N ASP A 298 -19.07 31.16 14.32
CA ASP A 298 -19.38 29.76 14.10
C ASP A 298 -18.18 29.04 13.53
N PHE A 299 -17.85 27.90 14.13
CA PHE A 299 -16.82 27.03 13.62
C PHE A 299 -17.18 25.59 13.91
N CYS A 300 -16.66 24.70 13.08
CA CYS A 300 -16.82 23.29 13.28
C CYS A 300 -15.55 22.75 13.95
N ASP A 301 -15.69 22.33 15.20
CA ASP A 301 -14.65 21.65 15.97
C ASP A 301 -14.68 20.15 15.68
N ALA A 302 -13.50 19.55 15.50
CA ALA A 302 -13.38 18.15 15.11
C ALA A 302 -13.97 17.17 16.15
N LEU A 303 -13.94 17.54 17.44
CA LEU A 303 -14.36 16.69 18.54
C LEU A 303 -15.74 17.07 19.09
N LEU A 304 -16.01 18.37 19.20
CA LEU A 304 -17.25 18.90 19.80
C LEU A 304 -18.34 19.17 18.76
N GLY A 305 -18.01 19.14 17.47
CA GLY A 305 -18.95 19.46 16.40
C GLY A 305 -19.12 20.97 16.22
N CYS A 306 -20.32 21.42 15.85
CA CYS A 306 -20.59 22.85 15.67
C CYS A 306 -20.50 23.61 16.97
N GLN A 307 -19.67 24.64 16.99
CA GLN A 307 -19.40 25.50 18.14
C GLN A 307 -19.64 26.96 17.75
N HIS A 308 -20.27 27.69 18.67
CA HIS A 308 -20.64 29.10 18.50
C HIS A 308 -20.01 29.90 19.63
N SER A 309 -19.03 30.73 19.31
CA SER A 309 -18.29 31.50 20.30
C SER A 309 -18.59 32.98 20.20
N ASN A 310 -18.89 33.62 21.34
CA ASN A 310 -19.19 35.06 21.37
C ASN A 310 -18.03 35.86 20.78
N ASN A 311 -18.34 36.71 19.80
CA ASN A 311 -17.38 37.59 19.15
C ASN A 311 -17.59 39.05 19.57
N THR A 312 -16.76 39.94 19.03
CA THR A 312 -16.87 41.39 19.19
C THR A 312 -16.97 42.08 17.82
N ALA A 313 -17.57 41.41 16.85
CA ALA A 313 -17.75 41.94 15.50
C ALA A 313 -18.78 43.08 15.49
N ALA A 314 -18.85 43.79 14.37
CA ALA A 314 -19.93 44.74 14.14
C ALA A 314 -21.24 43.99 13.92
N CYS A 315 -22.32 44.53 14.46
CA CYS A 315 -23.66 44.02 14.31
C CYS A 315 -24.65 45.18 14.17
N ASP A 316 -25.95 44.87 14.08
CA ASP A 316 -27.04 45.85 14.11
C ASP A 316 -27.99 45.43 15.24
N ASP A 317 -28.19 46.30 16.23
CA ASP A 317 -29.07 46.02 17.38
C ASP A 317 -30.54 46.36 17.07
N GLY A 318 -30.82 46.77 15.82
CA GLY A 318 -32.12 47.20 15.33
C GLY A 318 -32.53 48.59 15.79
N ASN A 319 -31.64 49.33 16.49
CA ASN A 319 -31.91 50.66 16.98
C ASN A 319 -31.30 51.71 16.04
N ALA A 320 -32.15 52.42 15.31
CA ALA A 320 -31.73 53.46 14.38
C ALA A 320 -30.99 54.64 15.04
N CYS A 321 -31.04 54.73 16.38
CA CYS A 321 -30.41 55.77 17.19
C CYS A 321 -29.07 55.39 17.78
N THR A 322 -28.56 54.20 17.47
CA THR A 322 -27.20 53.82 17.78
C THR A 322 -26.41 53.69 16.49
N THR A 323 -25.11 53.82 16.61
CA THR A 323 -24.20 53.70 15.47
C THR A 323 -23.04 52.83 15.89
N ARG A 324 -22.52 52.04 14.94
CA ARG A 324 -21.37 51.16 15.17
C ARG A 324 -21.64 50.17 16.30
N ASP A 325 -22.78 49.49 16.23
CA ASP A 325 -23.17 48.49 17.22
C ASP A 325 -22.19 47.32 17.15
N THR A 326 -21.92 46.75 18.31
CA THR A 326 -20.86 45.76 18.47
C THR A 326 -21.38 44.62 19.31
N CYS A 327 -20.89 43.42 19.04
CA CYS A 327 -21.23 42.24 19.81
C CYS A 327 -20.55 42.28 21.18
N SER A 328 -21.32 41.98 22.22
CA SER A 328 -20.80 41.84 23.58
C SER A 328 -21.59 40.77 24.33
N GLY A 329 -20.93 39.65 24.64
CA GLY A 329 -21.54 38.55 25.39
C GLY A 329 -22.60 37.77 24.60
N GLY A 330 -22.42 37.62 23.28
CA GLY A 330 -23.34 36.87 22.42
C GLY A 330 -24.63 37.63 22.12
N ARG A 331 -24.57 38.96 22.16
CA ARG A 331 -25.71 39.82 21.85
C ARG A 331 -25.21 41.12 21.26
N CYS A 332 -25.95 41.64 20.29
CA CYS A 332 -25.65 42.94 19.72
C CYS A 332 -26.00 44.03 20.74
N VAL A 333 -25.03 44.90 21.04
CA VAL A 333 -25.23 46.05 21.91
C VAL A 333 -25.04 47.34 21.12
N GLY A 334 -26.00 48.25 21.30
CA GLY A 334 -25.98 49.56 20.66
C GLY A 334 -24.72 50.34 20.97
N GLY A 335 -24.11 50.89 19.94
CA GLY A 335 -22.93 51.72 20.04
C GLY A 335 -23.25 53.17 20.46
N PRO A 336 -22.35 54.13 20.19
CA PRO A 336 -22.59 55.53 20.49
C PRO A 336 -23.92 56.06 19.90
N PRO A 337 -24.63 56.93 20.63
CA PRO A 337 -25.85 57.56 20.13
C PRO A 337 -25.60 58.25 18.79
N ARG A 338 -26.54 58.06 17.86
CA ARG A 338 -26.56 58.75 16.57
C ARG A 338 -26.74 60.24 16.80
N ASP A 339 -25.86 61.04 16.21
CA ASP A 339 -26.02 62.49 16.20
C ASP A 339 -27.12 62.87 15.19
N CYS A 340 -28.19 63.47 15.70
CA CYS A 340 -29.34 63.91 14.91
C CYS A 340 -29.42 65.43 14.74
N ASP A 341 -28.45 66.19 15.26
CA ASP A 341 -28.41 67.64 15.12
C ASP A 341 -28.30 68.04 13.64
N ASP A 342 -29.29 68.77 13.12
CA ASP A 342 -29.29 69.26 11.73
C ASP A 342 -28.72 70.67 11.57
N GLY A 343 -28.26 71.27 12.68
CA GLY A 343 -27.70 72.61 12.73
C GLY A 343 -28.75 73.73 12.71
N ASP A 344 -30.06 73.47 12.63
CA ASP A 344 -31.08 74.48 12.90
C ASP A 344 -31.39 74.51 14.40
N LEU A 345 -30.90 75.54 15.10
CA LEU A 345 -31.22 75.77 16.51
C LEU A 345 -32.73 75.77 16.83
N CYS A 346 -33.58 75.94 15.82
CA CYS A 346 -35.03 76.01 15.94
C CYS A 346 -35.77 74.71 15.64
N THR A 347 -35.06 73.60 15.52
CA THR A 347 -35.61 72.24 15.63
C THR A 347 -35.35 71.68 17.03
N ASP A 348 -36.20 70.75 17.43
CA ASP A 348 -35.95 69.79 18.48
C ASP A 348 -35.48 68.51 17.78
N ASP A 349 -34.18 68.23 17.88
CA ASP A 349 -33.56 67.08 17.27
C ASP A 349 -33.66 65.90 18.23
N THR A 350 -34.48 64.94 17.83
CA THR A 350 -34.76 63.75 18.62
C THR A 350 -34.44 62.52 17.81
N CYS A 351 -34.12 61.43 18.50
CA CYS A 351 -33.91 60.17 17.85
C CYS A 351 -34.91 59.15 18.39
N ASP A 352 -35.69 58.56 17.50
CA ASP A 352 -36.60 57.46 17.78
C ASP A 352 -35.97 56.13 17.36
N ALA A 353 -36.00 55.14 18.25
CA ALA A 353 -35.26 53.90 18.06
C ALA A 353 -35.67 53.10 16.80
N VAL A 354 -36.88 53.35 16.25
CA VAL A 354 -37.38 52.65 15.06
C VAL A 354 -37.23 53.53 13.81
N SER A 355 -37.64 54.78 13.90
CA SER A 355 -37.72 55.69 12.75
C SER A 355 -36.47 56.55 12.53
N GLY A 356 -35.55 56.57 13.49
CA GLY A 356 -34.27 57.30 13.41
C GLY A 356 -34.41 58.78 13.79
N CYS A 357 -33.58 59.61 13.17
CA CYS A 357 -33.55 61.04 13.46
C CYS A 357 -34.83 61.75 13.01
N ALA A 358 -35.41 62.51 13.92
CA ALA A 358 -36.57 63.36 13.69
C ALA A 358 -36.27 64.78 14.18
N ASN A 359 -36.34 65.74 13.27
CA ASN A 359 -36.04 67.14 13.54
C ASN A 359 -37.35 67.92 13.48
N GLN A 360 -37.99 68.10 14.63
CA GLN A 360 -39.29 68.75 14.68
C GLN A 360 -39.12 70.25 14.90
N PRO A 361 -39.74 71.13 14.09
CA PRO A 361 -39.66 72.57 14.33
C PRO A 361 -40.24 72.92 15.71
N LYS A 362 -39.49 73.69 16.50
CA LYS A 362 -39.99 74.25 17.77
C LYS A 362 -41.29 75.00 17.52
N THR A 363 -42.23 74.88 18.45
CA THR A 363 -43.54 75.53 18.37
C THR A 363 -43.74 76.56 19.49
N GLY A 364 -44.82 77.34 19.41
CA GLY A 364 -45.18 78.27 20.47
C GLY A 364 -44.15 79.38 20.70
N PHE A 365 -43.97 79.76 21.96
CA PHE A 365 -42.98 80.78 22.35
C PHE A 365 -41.54 80.31 22.18
N ALA A 366 -41.26 79.00 22.28
CA ALA A 366 -39.93 78.44 22.03
C ALA A 366 -39.47 78.70 20.58
N ALA A 367 -40.38 78.58 19.61
CA ALA A 367 -40.12 78.93 18.21
C ALA A 367 -39.70 80.40 18.03
N VAL A 368 -40.41 81.31 18.70
CA VAL A 368 -40.16 82.75 18.63
C VAL A 368 -38.81 83.09 19.29
N THR A 369 -38.58 82.57 20.49
CA THR A 369 -37.34 82.79 21.25
C THR A 369 -36.15 82.23 20.48
N CYS A 370 -36.29 81.06 19.86
CA CYS A 370 -35.24 80.50 19.03
C CYS A 370 -34.87 81.41 17.87
N ARG A 371 -35.83 81.87 17.08
CA ARG A 371 -35.55 82.76 15.93
C ARG A 371 -34.92 84.08 16.39
N LEU A 372 -35.24 84.58 17.58
CA LEU A 372 -34.49 85.71 18.17
C LEU A 372 -33.06 85.35 18.59
N ASN A 373 -32.81 84.14 19.07
CA ASN A 373 -31.46 83.67 19.39
C ASN A 373 -30.62 83.50 18.12
N THR A 374 -31.19 83.12 16.98
CA THR A 374 -30.47 83.11 15.69
C THR A 374 -30.01 84.52 15.28
N ILE A 375 -30.78 85.56 15.61
CA ILE A 375 -30.37 86.95 15.40
C ILE A 375 -29.17 87.33 16.28
N ASP A 376 -29.19 86.93 17.55
CA ASP A 376 -28.05 87.16 18.45
C ASP A 376 -26.80 86.43 17.97
N LEU A 377 -26.94 85.17 17.56
CA LEU A 377 -25.82 84.38 17.07
C LEU A 377 -25.21 84.99 15.82
N ALA A 378 -26.04 85.42 14.85
CA ALA A 378 -25.55 86.13 13.67
C ALA A 378 -24.80 87.42 14.03
N LEU A 379 -25.26 88.16 15.03
CA LEU A 379 -24.56 89.36 15.53
C LEU A 379 -23.26 89.03 16.26
N GLN A 380 -23.19 87.93 17.02
CA GLN A 380 -21.99 87.49 17.72
C GLN A 380 -20.92 86.94 16.77
N GLN A 381 -21.34 86.21 15.73
CA GLN A 381 -20.45 85.67 14.70
C GLN A 381 -20.00 86.74 13.69
N SER A 382 -20.66 87.90 13.66
CA SER A 382 -20.26 89.00 12.77
C SER A 382 -18.91 89.62 13.17
N GLN A 383 -18.02 89.80 12.19
CA GLN A 383 -16.72 90.43 12.37
C GLN A 383 -16.88 91.94 12.68
N ASN A 384 -15.83 92.57 13.21
CA ASN A 384 -15.88 94.00 13.59
C ASN A 384 -16.12 94.96 12.41
N GLY A 385 -15.96 94.49 11.17
CA GLY A 385 -16.28 95.25 9.94
C GLY A 385 -17.72 95.06 9.43
N ASP A 386 -18.46 94.06 9.88
CA ASP A 386 -19.73 93.67 9.28
C ASP A 386 -20.91 94.58 9.67
N ALA A 387 -20.79 95.34 10.75
CA ALA A 387 -21.76 96.34 11.15
C ALA A 387 -21.10 97.46 11.95
N THR A 388 -21.50 98.71 11.68
CA THR A 388 -20.99 99.84 12.47
C THR A 388 -21.40 99.74 13.95
N PRO A 389 -20.57 100.23 14.89
CA PRO A 389 -20.88 100.15 16.33
C PRO A 389 -22.23 100.77 16.71
N LYS A 390 -22.62 101.86 16.03
CA LYS A 390 -23.93 102.53 16.23
C LYS A 390 -25.11 101.64 15.81
N VAL A 391 -24.97 100.90 14.70
CA VAL A 391 -26.00 99.96 14.24
C VAL A 391 -26.09 98.77 15.18
N ARG A 392 -24.95 98.17 15.57
CA ARG A 392 -24.88 97.06 16.54
C ARG A 392 -25.52 97.42 17.88
N GLN A 393 -25.25 98.62 18.40
CA GLN A 393 -25.86 99.12 19.65
C GLN A 393 -27.38 99.30 19.53
N LYS A 394 -27.87 99.85 18.41
CA LYS A 394 -29.32 100.03 18.19
C LYS A 394 -30.04 98.70 18.03
N LEU A 395 -29.46 97.75 17.29
CA LEU A 395 -29.98 96.39 17.16
C LEU A 395 -30.07 95.70 18.51
N GLY A 396 -29.00 95.73 19.32
CA GLY A 396 -28.99 95.16 20.67
C GLY A 396 -30.07 95.74 21.59
N LYS A 397 -30.29 97.07 21.58
CA LYS A 397 -31.37 97.71 22.36
C LYS A 397 -32.77 97.26 21.92
N LEU A 398 -32.99 97.13 20.62
CA LEU A 398 -34.27 96.65 20.08
C LEU A 398 -34.50 95.17 20.41
N LEU A 399 -33.48 94.32 20.30
CA LEU A 399 -33.54 92.91 20.67
C LEU A 399 -33.81 92.70 22.16
N ALA A 400 -33.15 93.48 23.03
CA ALA A 400 -33.43 93.45 24.47
C ALA A 400 -34.88 93.85 24.79
N THR A 401 -35.41 94.87 24.10
CA THR A 401 -36.81 95.28 24.25
C THR A 401 -37.76 94.17 23.79
N LEU A 402 -37.47 93.54 22.65
CA LEU A 402 -38.24 92.42 22.10
C LEU A 402 -38.27 91.23 23.07
N ARG A 403 -37.12 90.84 23.63
CA ARG A 403 -37.03 89.75 24.61
C ARG A 403 -37.85 90.03 25.86
N ASN A 404 -37.78 91.24 26.40
CA ASN A 404 -38.57 91.61 27.57
C ASN A 404 -40.09 91.55 27.26
N GLN A 405 -40.50 92.07 26.10
CA GLN A 405 -41.90 92.00 25.65
C GLN A 405 -42.38 90.55 25.48
N LEU A 406 -41.55 89.67 24.92
CA LEU A 406 -41.87 88.26 24.73
C LEU A 406 -41.86 87.45 26.02
N GLY A 407 -40.89 87.67 26.91
CA GLY A 407 -40.87 87.02 28.23
C GLY A 407 -42.08 87.43 29.08
N GLN A 408 -42.53 88.68 28.99
CA GLN A 408 -43.79 89.11 29.61
C GLN A 408 -45.02 88.48 28.96
N ALA A 409 -45.00 88.23 27.65
CA ALA A 409 -46.09 87.57 26.93
C ALA A 409 -46.15 86.08 27.30
N GLU A 410 -45.01 85.42 27.40
CA GLU A 410 -44.87 84.02 27.84
C GLU A 410 -45.37 83.85 29.29
N ALA A 411 -44.92 84.71 30.22
CA ALA A 411 -45.41 84.70 31.59
C ALA A 411 -46.91 85.02 31.71
N ALA A 412 -47.50 85.68 30.71
CA ALA A 412 -48.92 86.01 30.66
C ALA A 412 -49.77 84.99 29.91
N GLN A 413 -49.22 83.86 29.41
CA GLN A 413 -49.91 82.89 28.54
C GLN A 413 -51.32 82.48 29.00
N GLY A 414 -51.58 82.41 30.31
CA GLY A 414 -52.92 82.14 30.86
C GLY A 414 -53.96 83.27 30.69
N ASN A 415 -53.59 84.45 30.17
CA ASN A 415 -54.47 85.59 29.92
C ASN A 415 -54.38 86.04 28.45
N THR A 416 -55.26 85.50 27.61
CA THR A 416 -55.31 85.74 26.16
C THR A 416 -55.28 87.21 25.76
N LYS A 417 -56.01 88.09 26.48
CA LYS A 417 -56.07 89.53 26.17
C LYS A 417 -54.71 90.20 26.43
N ARG A 418 -54.08 89.89 27.56
CA ARG A 418 -52.77 90.44 27.93
C ARG A 418 -51.67 89.92 27.00
N THR A 419 -51.65 88.62 26.72
CA THR A 419 -50.69 87.98 25.82
C THR A 419 -50.79 88.53 24.40
N THR A 420 -52.01 88.63 23.84
CA THR A 420 -52.22 89.19 22.50
C THR A 420 -51.75 90.64 22.38
N LYS A 421 -51.99 91.46 23.42
CA LYS A 421 -51.52 92.85 23.44
C LYS A 421 -49.99 92.93 23.41
N LEU A 422 -49.31 92.08 24.18
CA LEU A 422 -47.85 92.03 24.23
C LEU A 422 -47.26 91.49 22.93
N LEU A 423 -47.82 90.43 22.33
CA LEU A 423 -47.39 89.91 21.02
C LEU A 423 -47.54 90.95 19.90
N ARG A 424 -48.62 91.73 19.89
CA ARG A 424 -48.78 92.87 18.96
C ARG A 424 -47.72 93.95 19.17
N ALA A 425 -47.31 94.20 20.41
CA ALA A 425 -46.22 95.12 20.72
C ALA A 425 -44.87 94.56 20.23
N SER A 426 -44.60 93.28 20.43
CA SER A 426 -43.42 92.58 19.92
C SER A 426 -43.34 92.64 18.39
N GLY A 427 -44.45 92.36 17.68
CA GLY A 427 -44.49 92.49 16.21
C GLY A 427 -44.20 93.92 15.71
N LYS A 428 -44.65 94.96 16.44
CA LYS A 428 -44.27 96.35 16.13
C LYS A 428 -42.77 96.60 16.35
N SER A 429 -42.19 96.04 17.40
CA SER A 429 -40.75 96.15 17.68
C SER A 429 -39.90 95.42 16.62
N LEU A 430 -40.35 94.25 16.13
CA LEU A 430 -39.72 93.52 15.02
C LEU A 430 -39.79 94.28 13.70
N LYS A 431 -40.91 94.95 13.41
CA LYS A 431 -41.02 95.87 12.25
C LYS A 431 -40.03 97.03 12.33
N LYS A 432 -39.77 97.56 13.53
CA LYS A 432 -38.72 98.58 13.72
C LYS A 432 -37.31 98.02 13.52
N LEU A 433 -37.06 96.79 13.96
CA LEU A 433 -35.78 96.10 13.77
C LEU A 433 -35.51 95.85 12.28
N THR A 434 -36.46 95.29 11.55
CA THR A 434 -36.35 95.07 10.08
C THR A 434 -36.16 96.38 9.31
N ALA A 435 -36.89 97.44 9.66
CA ALA A 435 -36.71 98.77 9.07
C ALA A 435 -35.30 99.35 9.34
N LEU A 436 -34.76 99.13 10.55
CA LEU A 436 -33.39 99.54 10.90
C LEU A 436 -32.36 98.78 10.06
N ILE A 437 -32.51 97.46 9.90
CA ILE A 437 -31.62 96.62 9.07
C ILE A 437 -31.64 97.11 7.62
N ALA A 438 -32.83 97.29 7.03
CA ALA A 438 -32.97 97.76 5.66
C ALA A 438 -32.35 99.15 5.43
N THR A 439 -32.51 100.06 6.40
CA THR A 439 -31.92 101.41 6.32
C THR A 439 -30.40 101.37 6.47
N ALA A 440 -29.87 100.52 7.35
CA ALA A 440 -28.44 100.34 7.52
C ALA A 440 -27.80 99.72 6.26
N ALA A 441 -28.47 98.74 5.64
CA ALA A 441 -28.01 98.10 4.41
C ALA A 441 -27.95 99.08 3.24
N LYS A 442 -28.98 99.94 3.07
CA LYS A 442 -28.98 101.00 2.04
C LYS A 442 -27.88 102.06 2.23
N LYS A 443 -27.29 102.15 3.41
CA LYS A 443 -26.24 103.12 3.77
C LYS A 443 -24.86 102.46 3.89
N ASP A 444 -24.72 101.20 3.49
CA ASP A 444 -23.50 100.40 3.63
C ASP A 444 -22.95 100.36 5.07
N GLN A 445 -23.83 100.45 6.06
CA GLN A 445 -23.47 100.41 7.50
C GLN A 445 -23.53 99.00 8.09
N ILE A 446 -23.92 98.01 7.28
CA ILE A 446 -23.99 96.60 7.59
C ILE A 446 -23.71 95.81 6.30
N ALA A 447 -22.94 94.72 6.40
CA ALA A 447 -22.64 93.84 5.29
C ALA A 447 -23.93 93.19 4.74
N SER A 448 -24.00 92.98 3.43
CA SER A 448 -25.18 92.40 2.76
C SER A 448 -25.50 90.99 3.25
N SER A 449 -24.49 90.18 3.56
CA SER A 449 -24.61 88.83 4.13
C SER A 449 -25.30 88.86 5.50
N LEU A 450 -24.77 89.67 6.44
CA LEU A 450 -25.34 89.82 7.77
C LEU A 450 -26.74 90.46 7.71
N ALA A 451 -26.95 91.47 6.87
CA ALA A 451 -28.26 92.07 6.68
C ALA A 451 -29.30 91.07 6.17
N GLY A 452 -28.91 90.18 5.24
CA GLY A 452 -29.74 89.09 4.73
C GLY A 452 -30.12 88.10 5.84
N GLN A 453 -29.14 87.62 6.61
CA GLN A 453 -29.35 86.71 7.74
C GLN A 453 -30.30 87.31 8.79
N LEU A 454 -30.05 88.54 9.23
CA LEU A 454 -30.87 89.22 10.22
C LEU A 454 -32.30 89.48 9.73
N THR A 455 -32.46 89.81 8.44
CA THR A 455 -33.78 90.05 7.85
C THR A 455 -34.58 88.76 7.77
N SER A 456 -33.95 87.67 7.34
CA SER A 456 -34.57 86.34 7.29
C SER A 456 -34.99 85.85 8.68
N ALA A 457 -34.10 85.94 9.66
CA ALA A 457 -34.39 85.55 11.04
C ALA A 457 -35.49 86.41 11.68
N ALA A 458 -35.52 87.72 11.40
CA ALA A 458 -36.58 88.61 11.85
C ALA A 458 -37.93 88.31 11.19
N ALA A 459 -37.94 87.92 9.90
CA ALA A 459 -39.14 87.46 9.21
C ALA A 459 -39.67 86.15 9.85
N GLY A 460 -38.79 85.18 10.10
CA GLY A 460 -39.14 83.94 10.79
C GLY A 460 -39.70 84.16 12.21
N ALA A 461 -39.09 85.07 12.98
CA ALA A 461 -39.59 85.46 14.30
C ALA A 461 -40.98 86.11 14.22
N ASN A 462 -41.23 86.94 13.19
CA ASN A 462 -42.54 87.56 12.99
C ASN A 462 -43.61 86.51 12.63
N THR A 463 -43.29 85.56 11.75
CA THR A 463 -44.16 84.43 11.41
C THR A 463 -44.49 83.60 12.64
N ALA A 464 -43.50 83.24 13.46
CA ALA A 464 -43.72 82.49 14.69
C ALA A 464 -44.63 83.24 15.69
N ILE A 465 -44.48 84.56 15.83
CA ILE A 465 -45.38 85.40 16.64
C ILE A 465 -46.81 85.38 16.10
N ASP A 466 -46.97 85.44 14.78
CA ASP A 466 -48.29 85.38 14.15
C ASP A 466 -48.94 84.00 14.38
N THR A 467 -48.18 82.90 14.34
CA THR A 467 -48.64 81.55 14.69
C THR A 467 -49.09 81.45 16.15
N VAL A 468 -48.29 81.95 17.10
CA VAL A 468 -48.66 81.98 18.53
C VAL A 468 -49.91 82.83 18.74
N ARG A 469 -50.05 83.94 18.01
CA ARG A 469 -51.25 84.77 18.11
C ARG A 469 -52.48 84.05 17.56
N ALA A 470 -52.33 83.28 16.47
CA ALA A 470 -53.41 82.50 15.88
C ALA A 470 -53.86 81.36 16.81
N SER A 471 -52.95 80.72 17.54
CA SER A 471 -53.32 79.68 18.52
C SER A 471 -54.02 80.23 19.77
N LEU A 472 -53.96 81.55 20.00
CA LEU A 472 -54.63 82.23 21.11
C LEU A 472 -56.02 82.76 20.73
N THR A 473 -56.37 82.76 19.44
CA THR A 473 -57.72 83.05 18.98
C THR A 473 -58.51 81.75 18.88
N PRO A 474 -59.62 81.60 19.62
CA PRO A 474 -60.44 80.38 19.62
C PRO A 474 -61.10 80.11 18.26
#